data_AF-A0ABD3R9T4-F1
#
_entry.id   AF-A0ABD3R9T4-F1
#
_cell.length_a   1.000
_cell.length_b   1.000
_cell.length_c   1.000
_cell.angle_alpha   90.00
_cell.angle_beta   90.00
_cell.angle_gamma   90.00
#
_symmetry.space_group_name_H-M   'P 1'
#
loop_
_entity.id
_entity.type
_entity.pdbx_description
1 polymer ?
#
loop_
_entity_poly.entity_id
_entity_poly.type
_entity_poly.pdbx_seq_one_letter_code
_entity_poly.pdbx_strand_id
1 'polypeptide(L)'
;MVYLHPQPQATTQASIGEGPSYGGETRGVAMGLLKGIDPLLTADVLHVLRSMGHGNKLVICDCNFPAAEIATHTTTGKHIILAVSLPEALGAICSVLPLDFFEQTQAMYMAPQEGVALPPAGVEVVSALKCAIGMHCGVDTRVEPIERFSFYEEAKGCFAVIQTMERRPYGNVILVKGASVPMGTI
;
A
#
# COMPACT_ATOMS: atom_id res chain seq x y z
N MET A 1 -38.00 -23.83 76.95
CA MET A 1 -36.58 -23.79 76.51
C MET A 1 -36.41 -24.80 75.39
N VAL A 2 -36.60 -24.40 74.13
CA VAL A 2 -35.95 -24.90 72.89
C VAL A 2 -36.16 -23.81 71.84
N TYR A 3 -35.07 -23.26 71.30
CA TYR A 3 -35.06 -22.23 70.25
C TYR A 3 -35.29 -22.86 68.87
N LEU A 4 -36.14 -22.26 68.04
CA LEU A 4 -36.21 -22.51 66.60
C LEU A 4 -35.98 -21.18 65.87
N HIS A 5 -34.83 -21.07 65.20
CA HIS A 5 -34.53 -20.00 64.25
C HIS A 5 -35.18 -20.30 62.89
N PRO A 6 -35.90 -19.35 62.27
CA PRO A 6 -36.31 -19.47 60.87
C PRO A 6 -35.21 -18.96 59.91
N GLN A 7 -35.06 -19.69 58.79
CA GLN A 7 -34.16 -19.42 57.67
C GLN A 7 -34.63 -18.19 56.85
N PRO A 8 -33.71 -17.38 56.28
CA PRO A 8 -34.08 -16.28 55.38
C PRO A 8 -34.39 -16.76 53.95
N GLN A 9 -35.42 -16.16 53.36
CA GLN A 9 -35.89 -16.38 51.99
C GLN A 9 -34.94 -15.81 50.95
N ALA A 10 -34.89 -16.49 49.79
CA ALA A 10 -34.06 -16.18 48.65
C ALA A 10 -34.44 -14.86 47.95
N THR A 11 -33.43 -14.03 47.68
CA THR A 11 -33.53 -12.84 46.84
C THR A 11 -33.46 -13.26 45.37
N THR A 12 -34.50 -12.96 44.59
CA THR A 12 -34.56 -13.15 43.14
C THR A 12 -33.56 -12.22 42.44
N GLN A 13 -32.51 -12.78 41.84
CA GLN A 13 -31.64 -12.07 40.89
C GLN A 13 -32.40 -11.84 39.57
N ALA A 14 -32.43 -10.58 39.14
CA ALA A 14 -32.91 -10.19 37.83
C ALA A 14 -32.00 -10.75 36.74
N SER A 15 -32.61 -11.39 35.74
CA SER A 15 -31.97 -11.90 34.53
C SER A 15 -31.41 -10.75 33.69
N ILE A 16 -30.09 -10.60 33.71
CA ILE A 16 -29.35 -9.86 32.68
C ILE A 16 -29.33 -10.72 31.41
N GLY A 17 -30.00 -10.23 30.37
CA GLY A 17 -30.06 -10.89 29.08
C GLY A 17 -28.68 -11.09 28.49
N GLU A 18 -28.46 -12.28 27.95
CA GLU A 18 -27.27 -12.63 27.18
C GLU A 18 -27.20 -11.75 25.93
N GLY A 19 -26.20 -10.86 25.88
CA GLY A 19 -25.82 -10.18 24.65
C GLY A 19 -25.31 -11.18 23.61
N PRO A 20 -25.32 -10.84 22.31
CA PRO A 20 -24.98 -11.79 21.26
C PRO A 20 -23.55 -12.30 21.46
N SER A 21 -23.41 -13.62 21.54
CA SER A 21 -22.12 -14.29 21.54
C SER A 21 -21.48 -14.12 20.14
N TYR A 22 -20.47 -13.28 20.04
CA TYR A 22 -19.62 -13.22 18.85
C TYR A 22 -18.67 -14.42 18.85
N GLY A 23 -19.18 -15.56 18.41
CA GLY A 23 -18.39 -16.74 18.10
C GLY A 23 -17.95 -16.75 16.65
N GLY A 24 -16.66 -17.05 16.41
CA GLY A 24 -16.19 -17.70 15.20
C GLY A 24 -15.52 -16.81 14.16
N GLU A 25 -14.23 -17.11 13.95
CA GLU A 25 -13.35 -16.76 12.84
C GLU A 25 -12.58 -15.43 12.94
N THR A 26 -11.27 -15.60 13.09
CA THR A 26 -10.20 -14.61 13.04
C THR A 26 -10.15 -13.93 11.68
N ARG A 27 -11.13 -13.06 11.37
CA ARG A 27 -10.91 -11.99 10.40
C ARG A 27 -10.00 -11.00 11.09
N GLY A 28 -8.71 -11.02 10.74
CA GLY A 28 -7.75 -10.00 11.12
C GLY A 28 -8.20 -8.66 10.56
N VAL A 29 -9.15 -8.00 11.25
CA VAL A 29 -9.37 -6.58 11.09
C VAL A 29 -8.14 -5.96 11.70
N ALA A 30 -7.14 -5.66 10.86
CA ALA A 30 -6.06 -4.79 11.25
C ALA A 30 -6.71 -3.48 11.70
N MET A 31 -6.84 -3.31 13.01
CA MET A 31 -7.35 -2.10 13.64
C MET A 31 -6.30 -1.00 13.46
N GLY A 32 -6.18 -0.49 12.25
CA GLY A 32 -5.50 0.76 11.95
C GLY A 32 -6.32 1.95 12.45
N LEU A 33 -5.66 3.12 12.53
CA LEU A 33 -6.27 4.38 12.97
C LEU A 33 -7.57 4.72 12.21
N LEU A 34 -7.63 4.33 10.93
CA LEU A 34 -8.81 4.46 10.06
C LEU A 34 -9.33 3.06 9.66
N LYS A 35 -10.65 2.87 9.71
CA LYS A 35 -11.29 1.60 9.36
C LYS A 35 -11.13 1.31 7.86
N GLY A 36 -10.59 0.14 7.52
CA GLY A 36 -10.45 -0.33 6.15
C GLY A 36 -9.31 0.32 5.35
N ILE A 37 -8.39 1.01 6.01
CA ILE A 37 -7.21 1.64 5.40
C ILE A 37 -5.97 1.06 6.07
N ASP A 38 -4.97 0.68 5.26
CA ASP A 38 -3.68 0.19 5.77
C ASP A 38 -3.01 1.27 6.64
N PRO A 39 -2.57 0.97 7.87
CA PRO A 39 -1.96 1.96 8.78
C PRO A 39 -0.64 2.56 8.28
N LEU A 40 0.03 1.96 7.29
CA LEU A 40 1.21 2.54 6.63
C LEU A 40 0.86 3.74 5.75
N LEU A 41 -0.41 3.89 5.36
CA LEU A 41 -0.89 5.03 4.59
C LEU A 41 -1.06 6.25 5.50
N THR A 42 0.03 7.00 5.67
CA THR A 42 0.04 8.27 6.41
C THR A 42 -0.87 9.30 5.77
N ALA A 43 -1.20 10.37 6.51
CA ALA A 43 -2.03 11.45 6.01
C ALA A 43 -1.49 12.07 4.70
N ASP A 44 -0.17 12.24 4.58
CA ASP A 44 0.46 12.78 3.38
C ASP A 44 0.37 11.82 2.18
N VAL A 45 0.53 10.52 2.41
CA VAL A 45 0.37 9.50 1.37
C VAL A 45 -1.08 9.49 0.89
N LEU A 46 -2.05 9.39 1.80
CA LEU A 46 -3.47 9.41 1.46
C LEU A 46 -3.85 10.68 0.69
N HIS A 47 -3.33 11.83 1.11
CA HIS A 47 -3.55 13.08 0.40
C HIS A 47 -3.01 13.00 -1.03
N VAL A 48 -1.76 12.57 -1.23
CA VAL A 48 -1.17 12.43 -2.58
C VAL A 48 -2.01 11.48 -3.44
N LEU A 49 -2.28 10.28 -2.95
CA LEU A 49 -3.04 9.27 -3.69
C LEU A 49 -4.45 9.76 -4.06
N ARG A 50 -5.11 10.49 -3.16
CA ARG A 50 -6.46 11.02 -3.39
C ARG A 50 -6.50 12.21 -4.36
N SER A 51 -5.46 13.04 -4.34
CA SER A 51 -5.31 14.21 -5.21
C SER A 51 -4.92 13.84 -6.65
N MET A 52 -4.27 12.70 -6.87
CA MET A 52 -3.93 12.23 -8.22
C MET A 52 -5.19 12.04 -9.08
N GLY A 53 -5.13 12.47 -10.34
CA GLY A 53 -6.09 12.11 -11.39
C GLY A 53 -5.72 10.81 -12.11
N HIS A 54 -6.59 10.36 -13.01
CA HIS A 54 -6.29 9.26 -13.93
C HIS A 54 -5.09 9.61 -14.83
N GLY A 55 -4.23 8.63 -15.10
CA GLY A 55 -2.99 8.80 -15.86
C GLY A 55 -1.86 9.48 -15.07
N ASN A 56 -2.10 10.01 -13.87
CA ASN A 56 -1.02 10.52 -13.04
C ASN A 56 -0.12 9.38 -12.55
N LYS A 57 1.18 9.67 -12.54
CA LYS A 57 2.22 8.70 -12.19
C LYS A 57 2.78 8.98 -10.79
N LEU A 58 3.16 7.95 -10.06
CA LEU A 58 3.72 8.05 -8.71
C LEU A 58 5.03 7.27 -8.62
N VAL A 59 6.10 7.91 -8.18
CA VAL A 59 7.37 7.23 -7.91
C VAL A 59 7.33 6.62 -6.51
N ILE A 60 7.70 5.35 -6.40
CA ILE A 60 8.01 4.67 -5.14
C ILE A 60 9.43 4.11 -5.27
N CYS A 61 10.35 4.56 -4.42
CA CYS A 61 11.79 4.38 -4.66
C CYS A 61 12.57 3.88 -3.45
N ASP A 62 13.77 3.38 -3.72
CA ASP A 62 14.74 2.89 -2.74
C ASP A 62 15.47 4.04 -2.02
N CYS A 63 16.30 3.69 -1.03
CA CYS A 63 17.05 4.68 -0.26
C CYS A 63 18.17 5.39 -1.04
N ASN A 64 18.58 4.84 -2.19
CA ASN A 64 19.68 5.35 -3.01
C ASN A 64 19.19 6.25 -4.16
N PHE A 65 17.90 6.21 -4.49
CA PHE A 65 17.30 7.08 -5.50
C PHE A 65 17.42 8.57 -5.07
N PRO A 66 17.71 9.50 -6.00
CA PRO A 66 17.79 10.94 -5.71
C PRO A 66 16.40 11.56 -5.52
N ALA A 67 15.63 11.04 -4.56
CA ALA A 67 14.23 11.36 -4.35
C ALA A 67 14.00 12.85 -4.04
N ALA A 68 14.85 13.45 -3.21
CA ALA A 68 14.75 14.85 -2.85
C ALA A 68 14.91 15.78 -4.06
N GLU A 69 15.86 15.50 -4.95
CA GLU A 69 16.09 16.27 -6.18
C GLU A 69 14.95 16.07 -7.18
N ILE A 70 14.60 14.81 -7.47
CA ILE A 70 13.54 14.47 -8.43
C ILE A 70 12.19 15.05 -7.99
N ALA A 71 11.88 15.03 -6.69
CA ALA A 71 10.64 15.59 -6.17
C ALA A 71 10.47 17.06 -6.55
N THR A 72 11.54 17.87 -6.60
CA THR A 72 11.47 19.29 -7.00
C THR A 72 10.94 19.51 -8.42
N HIS A 73 11.00 18.49 -9.28
CA HIS A 73 10.51 18.53 -10.65
C HIS A 73 9.09 17.95 -10.80
N THR A 74 8.63 17.15 -9.85
CA THR A 74 7.29 16.54 -9.89
C THR A 74 6.17 17.57 -9.78
N THR A 75 4.96 17.19 -10.23
CA THR A 75 3.79 18.09 -10.24
C THR A 75 3.53 18.76 -8.88
N THR A 76 3.69 18.03 -7.78
CA THR A 76 3.40 18.56 -6.43
C THR A 76 4.62 19.05 -5.68
N GLY A 77 5.84 18.75 -6.14
CA GLY A 77 7.05 19.01 -5.36
C GLY A 77 7.23 18.11 -4.13
N LYS A 78 6.30 17.17 -3.87
CA LYS A 78 6.28 16.41 -2.61
C LYS A 78 7.27 15.24 -2.62
N HIS A 79 8.16 15.25 -1.64
CA HIS A 79 8.99 14.12 -1.22
C HIS A 79 8.45 13.59 0.11
N ILE A 80 7.93 12.37 0.11
CA ILE A 80 7.41 11.70 1.31
C ILE A 80 8.34 10.54 1.65
N ILE A 81 8.68 10.37 2.92
CA ILE A 81 9.46 9.22 3.40
C ILE A 81 8.52 8.26 4.12
N LEU A 82 8.50 7.00 3.68
CA LEU A 82 7.87 5.88 4.37
C LEU A 82 8.94 4.92 4.86
N ALA A 83 9.06 4.76 6.19
CA ALA A 83 10.12 3.99 6.82
C ALA A 83 9.89 2.46 6.80
N VAL A 84 9.60 1.91 5.61
CA VAL A 84 9.29 0.48 5.36
C VAL A 84 10.01 -0.01 4.11
N SER A 85 9.94 -1.32 3.83
CA SER A 85 10.45 -1.87 2.57
C SER A 85 9.58 -1.50 1.36
N LEU A 86 10.13 -1.60 0.15
CA LEU A 86 9.40 -1.32 -1.08
C LEU A 86 8.14 -2.21 -1.23
N PRO A 87 8.20 -3.53 -1.00
CA PRO A 87 7.01 -4.38 -1.12
C PRO A 87 5.91 -4.04 -0.10
N GLU A 88 6.26 -3.66 1.13
CA GLU A 88 5.29 -3.21 2.15
C GLU A 88 4.61 -1.90 1.73
N ALA A 89 5.38 -0.93 1.25
CA ALA A 89 4.83 0.32 0.73
C ALA A 89 3.91 0.07 -0.47
N LEU A 90 4.30 -0.80 -1.39
CA LEU A 90 3.49 -1.17 -2.55
C LEU A 90 2.19 -1.86 -2.13
N GLY A 91 2.23 -2.81 -1.20
CA GLY A 91 1.02 -3.47 -0.69
C GLY A 91 0.03 -2.47 -0.11
N ALA A 92 0.51 -1.57 0.76
CA ALA A 92 -0.32 -0.52 1.34
C ALA A 92 -0.89 0.42 0.26
N ILE A 93 -0.05 0.94 -0.65
CA ILE A 93 -0.48 1.88 -1.70
C ILE A 93 -1.47 1.22 -2.67
N CYS A 94 -1.17 0.03 -3.17
CA CYS A 94 -2.03 -0.70 -4.11
C CYS A 94 -3.33 -1.20 -3.48
N SER A 95 -3.42 -1.28 -2.14
CA SER A 95 -4.69 -1.58 -1.46
C SER A 95 -5.78 -0.52 -1.69
N VAL A 96 -5.40 0.71 -2.06
CA VAL A 96 -6.34 1.83 -2.29
C VAL A 96 -6.15 2.52 -3.64
N LEU A 97 -5.02 2.32 -4.33
CA LEU A 97 -4.70 2.95 -5.61
C LEU A 97 -5.04 2.01 -6.78
N PRO A 98 -6.10 2.27 -7.57
CA PRO A 98 -6.35 1.53 -8.79
C PRO A 98 -5.27 1.84 -9.83
N LEU A 99 -4.82 0.81 -10.55
CA LEU A 99 -3.89 0.96 -11.67
C LEU A 99 -4.63 1.09 -13.00
N ASP A 100 -3.97 1.71 -13.98
CA ASP A 100 -4.57 2.07 -15.25
C ASP A 100 -4.52 0.96 -16.30
N PHE A 101 -5.55 0.11 -16.38
CA PHE A 101 -5.61 -0.98 -17.36
C PHE A 101 -5.86 -0.55 -18.82
N PHE A 102 -6.14 0.73 -19.07
CA PHE A 102 -6.20 1.28 -20.43
C PHE A 102 -4.82 1.63 -20.98
N GLU A 103 -3.83 1.80 -20.10
CA GLU A 103 -2.45 2.05 -20.48
C GLU A 103 -1.74 0.78 -20.95
N GLN A 104 -0.73 0.95 -21.79
CA GLN A 104 0.12 -0.17 -22.20
C GLN A 104 0.91 -0.74 -21.03
N THR A 105 1.24 0.08 -20.03
CA THR A 105 2.01 -0.34 -18.86
C THR A 105 1.44 0.31 -17.60
N GLN A 106 1.04 -0.51 -16.64
CA GLN A 106 0.48 -0.04 -15.36
C GLN A 106 1.56 0.34 -14.35
N ALA A 107 2.73 -0.30 -14.43
CA ALA A 107 3.88 0.02 -13.60
C ALA A 107 5.20 -0.18 -14.35
N MET A 108 6.19 0.68 -14.07
CA MET A 108 7.51 0.63 -14.69
C MET A 108 8.58 0.50 -13.61
N TYR A 109 9.41 -0.55 -13.65
CA TYR A 109 10.53 -0.69 -12.72
C TYR A 109 11.87 -0.34 -13.39
N MET A 110 12.77 0.23 -12.61
CA MET A 110 14.08 0.62 -13.13
C MET A 110 14.92 -0.62 -13.48
N ALA A 111 15.43 -0.66 -14.71
CA ALA A 111 16.35 -1.66 -15.20
C ALA A 111 17.70 -1.02 -15.59
N PRO A 112 18.79 -1.80 -15.64
CA PRO A 112 20.06 -1.35 -16.19
C PRO A 112 19.92 -1.05 -17.68
N GLN A 113 20.97 -0.48 -18.26
CA GLN A 113 21.10 -0.39 -19.71
C GLN A 113 21.13 -1.76 -20.36
N GLU A 114 20.74 -1.80 -21.64
CA GLU A 114 20.82 -3.00 -22.44
C GLU A 114 22.23 -3.60 -22.41
N GLY A 115 22.32 -4.92 -22.26
CA GLY A 115 23.58 -5.65 -22.11
C GLY A 115 24.16 -5.67 -20.69
N VAL A 116 23.59 -4.94 -19.73
CA VAL A 116 23.99 -4.98 -18.32
C VAL A 116 23.02 -5.84 -17.51
N ALA A 117 23.53 -6.88 -16.87
CA ALA A 117 22.71 -7.74 -16.01
C ALA A 117 22.30 -7.03 -14.72
N LEU A 118 21.07 -7.27 -14.29
CA LEU A 118 20.59 -6.85 -12.98
C LEU A 118 21.36 -7.63 -11.89
N PRO A 119 21.88 -6.98 -10.83
CA PRO A 119 22.53 -7.70 -9.74
C PRO A 119 21.54 -8.63 -9.01
N PRO A 120 21.99 -9.68 -8.30
CA PRO A 120 21.09 -10.63 -7.63
C PRO A 120 20.05 -9.97 -6.71
N ALA A 121 20.48 -9.01 -5.88
CA ALA A 121 19.58 -8.23 -5.02
C ALA A 121 18.56 -7.38 -5.82
N GLY A 122 18.94 -6.94 -7.03
CA GLY A 122 18.03 -6.27 -7.95
C GLY A 122 16.97 -7.24 -8.50
N VAL A 123 17.35 -8.47 -8.85
CA VAL A 123 16.40 -9.51 -9.29
C VAL A 123 15.39 -9.82 -8.18
N GLU A 124 15.86 -9.92 -6.94
CA GLU A 124 15.01 -10.15 -5.77
C GLU A 124 14.00 -9.01 -5.56
N VAL A 125 14.43 -7.74 -5.62
CA VAL A 125 13.50 -6.61 -5.40
C VAL A 125 12.50 -6.47 -6.55
N VAL A 126 12.91 -6.74 -7.80
CA VAL A 126 12.00 -6.75 -8.95
C VAL A 126 10.96 -7.87 -8.85
N SER A 127 11.36 -9.05 -8.36
CA SER A 127 10.39 -10.13 -8.09
C SER A 127 9.41 -9.74 -6.99
N ALA A 128 9.91 -9.16 -5.89
CA ALA A 128 9.10 -8.76 -4.76
C ALA A 128 8.11 -7.63 -5.10
N LEU A 129 8.52 -6.61 -5.86
CA LEU A 129 7.62 -5.54 -6.29
C LEU A 129 6.53 -6.05 -7.24
N LYS A 130 6.87 -6.95 -8.18
CA LYS A 130 5.89 -7.56 -9.09
C LYS A 130 4.86 -8.38 -8.32
N CYS A 131 5.30 -9.14 -7.32
CA CYS A 131 4.42 -9.90 -6.43
C CYS A 131 3.49 -8.98 -5.64
N ALA A 132 4.03 -7.93 -5.01
CA ALA A 132 3.25 -6.96 -4.23
C ALA A 132 2.16 -6.28 -5.08
N ILE A 133 2.50 -5.84 -6.28
CA ILE A 133 1.55 -5.24 -7.22
C ILE A 133 0.49 -6.28 -7.64
N GLY A 134 0.90 -7.48 -8.04
CA GLY A 134 -0.01 -8.53 -8.51
C GLY A 134 -1.02 -8.99 -7.46
N MET A 135 -0.65 -9.02 -6.18
CA MET A 135 -1.56 -9.38 -5.07
C MET A 135 -2.76 -8.43 -4.93
N HIS A 136 -2.58 -7.15 -5.26
CA HIS A 136 -3.62 -6.13 -5.07
C HIS A 136 -4.29 -5.69 -6.37
N CYS A 137 -3.55 -5.69 -7.48
CA CYS A 137 -4.00 -5.15 -8.76
C CYS A 137 -4.35 -6.24 -9.79
N GLY A 138 -4.05 -7.51 -9.49
CA GLY A 138 -4.31 -8.65 -10.36
C GLY A 138 -3.08 -9.08 -11.17
N VAL A 139 -3.04 -10.37 -11.51
CA VAL A 139 -1.92 -11.02 -12.22
C VAL A 139 -1.69 -10.48 -13.63
N ASP A 140 -2.71 -9.87 -14.23
CA ASP A 140 -2.65 -9.28 -15.58
C ASP A 140 -2.04 -7.87 -15.58
N THR A 141 -1.63 -7.35 -14.43
CA THR A 141 -0.96 -6.05 -14.33
C THR A 141 0.36 -6.09 -15.09
N ARG A 142 0.52 -5.23 -16.11
CA ARG A 142 1.76 -5.13 -16.89
C ARG A 142 2.78 -4.27 -16.15
N VAL A 143 3.82 -4.96 -15.65
CA VAL A 143 4.93 -4.37 -14.90
C VAL A 143 6.20 -4.52 -15.72
N GLU A 144 6.54 -3.46 -16.45
CA GLU A 144 7.58 -3.48 -17.50
C GLU A 144 8.89 -2.80 -17.05
N PRO A 145 10.05 -3.22 -17.57
CA PRO A 145 11.29 -2.52 -17.33
C PRO A 145 11.36 -1.19 -18.06
N ILE A 146 12.05 -0.21 -17.47
CA ILE A 146 12.48 1.02 -18.13
C ILE A 146 13.95 1.26 -17.83
N GLU A 147 14.73 1.66 -18.83
CA GLU A 147 16.16 1.95 -18.67
C GLU A 147 16.38 3.05 -17.61
N ARG A 148 17.46 2.95 -16.84
CA ARG A 148 17.77 3.81 -15.70
C ARG A 148 17.66 5.32 -15.97
N PHE A 149 18.22 5.81 -17.07
CA PHE A 149 18.14 7.24 -17.39
C PHE A 149 16.74 7.63 -17.88
N SER A 150 16.08 6.77 -18.66
CA SER A 150 14.66 6.96 -19.00
C SER A 150 13.77 6.97 -17.75
N PHE A 151 14.07 6.17 -16.72
CA PHE A 151 13.36 6.19 -15.45
C PHE A 151 13.49 7.56 -14.77
N TYR A 152 14.69 8.16 -14.75
CA TYR A 152 14.87 9.49 -14.15
C TYR A 152 14.07 10.57 -14.88
N GLU A 153 14.03 10.53 -16.21
CA GLU A 153 13.23 11.48 -17.00
C GLU A 153 11.73 11.28 -16.76
N GLU A 154 11.26 10.03 -16.74
CA GLU A 154 9.86 9.71 -16.44
C GLU A 154 9.47 10.12 -15.00
N ALA A 155 10.39 9.93 -14.04
CA ALA A 155 10.17 10.28 -12.65
C ALA A 155 9.98 11.79 -12.43
N LYS A 156 10.64 12.65 -13.22
CA LYS A 156 10.44 14.12 -13.17
C LYS A 156 9.02 14.51 -13.58
N GLY A 157 8.39 13.76 -14.49
CA GLY A 157 7.02 13.96 -14.93
C GLY A 157 5.95 13.40 -13.98
N CYS A 158 6.35 12.72 -12.90
CA CYS A 158 5.41 12.13 -11.95
C CYS A 158 4.75 13.19 -11.06
N PHE A 159 3.69 12.76 -10.37
CA PHE A 159 2.90 13.62 -9.49
C PHE A 159 3.61 13.91 -8.16
N ALA A 160 4.27 12.89 -7.58
CA ALA A 160 5.02 12.98 -6.34
C ALA A 160 6.04 11.83 -6.25
N VAL A 161 6.94 11.91 -5.26
CA VAL A 161 7.89 10.85 -4.91
C VAL A 161 7.65 10.34 -3.49
N ILE A 162 7.51 9.03 -3.34
CA ILE A 162 7.55 8.32 -2.07
C ILE A 162 8.85 7.54 -1.99
N GLN A 163 9.68 7.87 -1.00
CA GLN A 163 10.93 7.16 -0.73
C GLN A 163 10.73 6.15 0.39
N THR A 164 11.20 4.93 0.16
CA THR A 164 11.16 3.82 1.11
C THR A 164 12.53 3.61 1.75
N MET A 165 12.63 2.64 2.67
CA MET A 165 13.89 2.16 3.24
C MET A 165 14.41 0.91 2.54
N GLU A 166 13.93 0.62 1.33
CA GLU A 166 14.47 -0.47 0.50
C GLU A 166 15.96 -0.21 0.23
N ARG A 167 16.79 -1.20 0.55
CA ARG A 167 18.25 -1.10 0.43
C ARG A 167 18.78 -1.84 -0.79
N ARG A 168 17.99 -2.78 -1.33
CA ARG A 168 18.36 -3.51 -2.54
C ARG A 168 18.37 -2.52 -3.72
N PRO A 169 19.41 -2.57 -4.57
CA PRO A 169 19.52 -1.67 -5.70
C PRO A 169 18.40 -1.94 -6.72
N TYR A 170 18.04 -0.92 -7.50
CA TYR A 170 16.94 -0.98 -8.47
C TYR A 170 15.56 -1.19 -7.82
N GLY A 171 15.42 -0.84 -6.53
CA GLY A 171 14.16 -0.88 -5.79
C GLY A 171 13.26 0.32 -6.12
N ASN A 172 13.06 0.60 -7.41
CA ASN A 172 12.35 1.78 -7.89
C ASN A 172 11.26 1.38 -8.87
N VAL A 173 10.06 1.92 -8.66
CA VAL A 173 8.91 1.69 -9.52
C VAL A 173 8.07 2.95 -9.68
N ILE A 174 7.52 3.14 -10.87
CA ILE A 174 6.53 4.17 -11.17
C ILE A 174 5.19 3.47 -11.37
N LEU A 175 4.15 3.89 -10.63
CA LEU A 175 2.78 3.41 -10.79
C LEU A 175 1.95 4.41 -11.59
N VAL A 176 1.09 3.93 -12.49
CA VAL A 176 0.13 4.76 -13.24
C VAL A 176 -1.26 4.59 -12.67
N LYS A 177 -1.86 5.68 -12.19
CA LYS A 177 -3.19 5.66 -11.56
C LYS A 177 -4.30 5.49 -12.60
N GLY A 178 -5.13 4.48 -12.41
CA GLY A 178 -6.33 4.22 -13.20
C GLY A 178 -7.54 5.02 -12.74
N ALA A 179 -8.64 4.87 -13.48
CA ALA A 179 -9.95 5.35 -13.05
C ALA A 179 -10.57 4.38 -12.05
N SER A 180 -11.11 4.88 -10.94
CA SER A 180 -12.03 4.10 -10.10
C SER A 180 -13.35 3.96 -10.85
N VAL A 181 -13.66 2.77 -11.36
CA VAL A 181 -15.01 2.48 -11.84
C VAL A 181 -15.96 2.35 -10.64
N PRO A 182 -17.22 2.80 -10.74
CA PRO A 182 -18.22 2.54 -9.71
C PRO A 182 -18.34 1.03 -9.48
N MET A 183 -18.39 0.62 -8.21
CA MET A 183 -18.61 -0.79 -7.83
C MET A 183 -19.83 -1.35 -8.57
N GLY A 184 -19.63 -2.40 -9.38
CA GLY A 184 -20.71 -3.11 -10.09
C GLY A 184 -20.55 -3.29 -11.60
N THR A 185 -19.46 -2.83 -12.22
CA THR A 185 -19.24 -3.04 -13.66
C THR A 185 -17.83 -3.57 -13.95
N ILE A 186 -17.70 -4.90 -13.92
CA ILE A 186 -16.95 -5.75 -14.87
C ILE A 186 -17.50 -7.17 -14.78
#